data_AF-A0A813P3K2-F1
#
_entry.id   AF-A0A813P3K2-F1
#
_cell.length_a   1.000
_cell.length_b   1.000
_cell.length_c   1.000
_cell.angle_alpha   90.00
_cell.angle_beta   90.00
_cell.angle_gamma   90.00
#
_symmetry.space_group_name_H-M   'P 1'
#
loop_
_entity.id
_entity.type
_entity.pdbx_description
1 polymer ?
#
loop_
_entity_poly.entity_id
_entity_poly.type
_entity_poly.pdbx_seq_one_letter_code
_entity_poly.pdbx_strand_id
1 'polypeptide(L)'
;MASSNHCSFCRKNPGICICSGCRAYFCDDHFKDHRGMLANELDGLTTERDVIQEKISKAISHRQSAGSLLSRIDEWQRTTIEKVKEAAAQAREQAFQIMNLKREEITKQFEIISQELKELSDTKCVLEQDLTRLKQDIDQLNQDLEQLSQPPPAKLNVKQSEQIVWHQMIYVEQQSTDADQQRSQSGQQMQHLELAGMDADLNFRIALIKIQHSLTNEDRQQLNFIFGDDIPRVLRENGSLENSINALQATFDRLKISRTNYEYLVQALQAIQRHDCAQRLIDYARFNQEIIPPLLNWQHQQNQAETTIGSRISKSQVVASEILADLDDEDDDE
;
A
#
# COMPACT_ATOMS: atom_id res chain seq x y z
N MET A 1 -32.15 -36.27 63.93
CA MET A 1 -33.17 -36.29 62.86
C MET A 1 -32.54 -36.94 61.64
N ALA A 2 -32.97 -38.15 61.29
CA ALA A 2 -32.44 -38.88 60.13
C ALA A 2 -33.17 -38.39 58.88
N SER A 3 -32.58 -37.43 58.15
CA SER A 3 -33.03 -37.12 56.80
C SER A 3 -32.77 -38.34 55.93
N SER A 4 -33.86 -38.98 55.49
CA SER A 4 -33.76 -40.23 54.75
C SER A 4 -33.15 -39.98 53.38
N ASN A 5 -31.89 -40.37 53.22
CA ASN A 5 -31.16 -40.31 51.95
C ASN A 5 -31.76 -41.34 50.97
N HIS A 6 -32.88 -41.00 50.33
CA HIS A 6 -33.46 -41.79 49.25
C HIS A 6 -32.83 -41.43 47.91
N CYS A 7 -32.90 -42.34 46.95
CA CYS A 7 -32.49 -42.07 45.58
C CYS A 7 -33.22 -40.84 45.02
N SER A 8 -32.46 -39.89 44.49
CA SER A 8 -32.95 -38.61 43.95
C SER A 8 -33.82 -38.80 42.70
N PHE A 9 -33.66 -39.93 42.00
CA PHE A 9 -34.40 -40.26 40.78
C PHE A 9 -35.71 -40.99 41.11
N CYS A 10 -35.67 -42.16 41.76
CA CYS A 10 -36.88 -42.95 42.01
C CYS A 10 -37.58 -42.68 43.34
N ARG A 11 -36.88 -42.06 44.31
CA ARG A 11 -37.35 -41.76 45.68
C ARG A 11 -37.87 -42.95 46.51
N LYS A 12 -37.78 -44.17 45.98
CA LYS A 12 -38.30 -45.40 46.60
C LYS A 12 -37.22 -46.20 47.33
N ASN A 13 -36.02 -46.26 46.75
CA ASN A 13 -34.90 -47.03 47.28
C ASN A 13 -33.95 -46.14 48.09
N PRO A 14 -33.23 -46.68 49.09
CA PRO A 14 -32.19 -45.93 49.79
C PRO A 14 -31.08 -45.54 48.82
N GLY A 15 -30.63 -44.29 48.92
CA GLY A 15 -29.54 -43.71 48.15
C GLY A 15 -28.20 -44.10 48.74
N ILE A 16 -27.70 -45.28 48.36
CA ILE A 16 -26.43 -45.84 48.85
C ILE A 16 -25.20 -45.29 48.12
N CYS A 17 -25.38 -44.70 46.94
CA CYS A 17 -24.31 -44.09 46.14
C CYS A 17 -24.48 -42.57 46.07
N ILE A 18 -23.39 -41.81 46.08
CA ILE A 18 -23.39 -40.36 45.87
C ILE A 18 -22.50 -39.99 44.67
N CYS A 19 -23.01 -39.15 43.78
CA CYS A 19 -22.19 -38.56 42.72
C CYS A 19 -21.59 -37.25 43.21
N SER A 20 -20.26 -37.12 43.23
CA SER A 20 -19.58 -35.88 43.66
C SER A 20 -19.81 -34.70 42.72
N GLY A 21 -20.06 -34.97 41.43
CA GLY A 21 -20.31 -33.95 40.40
C GLY A 21 -21.65 -33.24 40.60
N CYS A 22 -22.76 -33.99 40.62
CA CYS A 22 -24.09 -33.42 40.78
C CYS A 22 -24.59 -33.38 42.25
N ARG A 23 -23.80 -33.92 43.19
CA ARG A 23 -24.10 -34.00 44.64
C ARG A 23 -25.43 -34.66 44.98
N ALA A 24 -25.92 -35.55 44.12
CA ALA A 24 -27.17 -36.28 44.31
C ALA A 24 -26.92 -37.71 44.80
N TYR A 25 -27.85 -38.23 45.62
CA TYR A 25 -27.85 -39.61 46.08
C TYR A 25 -28.64 -40.51 45.12
N PHE A 26 -28.15 -41.71 44.86
CA PHE A 26 -28.74 -42.68 43.94
C PHE A 26 -28.75 -44.08 44.57
N CYS A 27 -29.73 -44.90 44.21
CA CYS A 27 -29.61 -46.35 44.44
C CYS A 27 -28.66 -46.94 43.37
N ASP A 28 -28.20 -48.18 43.58
CA ASP A 28 -27.20 -48.81 42.70
C ASP A 28 -27.57 -48.75 41.21
N ASP A 29 -28.82 -49.11 40.89
CA ASP A 29 -29.33 -49.12 39.51
C ASP A 29 -29.29 -47.72 38.87
N HIS A 30 -29.91 -46.72 39.51
CA HIS A 30 -29.93 -45.35 38.96
C HIS A 30 -28.55 -44.67 38.99
N PHE A 31 -27.61 -45.14 39.81
CA PHE A 31 -26.23 -44.65 39.79
C PHE A 31 -25.48 -45.18 38.55
N LYS A 32 -25.68 -46.45 38.19
CA LYS A 32 -25.16 -47.04 36.96
C LYS A 32 -25.76 -46.36 35.74
N ASP A 33 -27.08 -46.12 35.73
CA ASP A 33 -27.75 -45.37 34.66
C ASP A 33 -27.21 -43.94 34.55
N HIS A 34 -27.03 -43.24 35.68
CA HIS A 34 -26.45 -41.90 35.69
C HIS A 34 -25.04 -41.86 35.10
N ARG A 35 -24.19 -42.83 35.44
CA ARG A 35 -22.85 -42.95 34.85
C ARG A 35 -22.88 -43.35 33.39
N GLY A 36 -23.81 -44.21 32.99
CA GLY A 36 -24.04 -44.56 31.59
C GLY A 36 -24.46 -43.35 30.75
N MET A 37 -25.34 -42.50 31.28
CA MET A 37 -25.74 -41.26 30.60
C MET A 37 -24.57 -40.30 30.40
N LEU A 38 -23.71 -40.12 31.41
CA LEU A 38 -22.52 -39.27 31.30
C LEU A 38 -21.48 -39.82 30.30
N ALA A 39 -21.31 -41.14 30.24
CA ALA A 39 -20.45 -41.77 29.25
C ALA A 39 -20.98 -41.56 27.83
N ASN A 40 -22.29 -41.73 27.62
CA ASN A 40 -22.94 -41.49 26.33
C ASN A 40 -22.84 -40.01 25.91
N GLU A 41 -22.97 -39.06 26.84
CA GLU A 41 -22.80 -37.63 26.57
C GLU A 41 -21.36 -37.30 26.16
N LEU A 42 -20.37 -37.91 26.81
CA LEU A 42 -18.96 -37.76 26.45
C LEU A 42 -18.63 -38.37 25.08
N ASP A 43 -19.21 -39.53 24.76
CA ASP A 43 -19.07 -40.14 23.43
C ASP A 43 -19.70 -39.27 22.34
N GLY A 44 -20.85 -38.64 22.64
CA GLY A 44 -21.48 -37.64 21.78
C GLY A 44 -20.57 -36.45 21.51
N LEU A 45 -19.99 -35.85 22.56
CA LEU A 45 -19.03 -34.74 22.44
C LEU A 45 -17.76 -35.14 21.67
N THR A 46 -17.28 -36.37 21.85
CA THR A 46 -16.12 -36.90 21.13
C THR A 46 -16.42 -37.04 19.64
N THR A 47 -17.61 -37.55 19.30
CA THR A 47 -18.08 -37.64 17.91
C THR A 47 -18.22 -36.27 17.27
N GLU A 48 -18.80 -35.29 17.98
CA GLU A 48 -18.89 -33.91 17.50
C GLU A 48 -17.53 -33.27 17.28
N ARG A 49 -16.57 -33.48 18.19
CA ARG A 49 -15.19 -33.04 18.03
C ARG A 49 -14.59 -33.61 16.74
N ASP A 50 -14.77 -34.90 16.48
CA ASP A 50 -14.19 -35.56 15.30
C ASP A 50 -14.77 -35.01 14.01
N VAL A 51 -16.08 -34.75 13.97
CA VAL A 51 -16.75 -34.08 12.86
C VAL A 51 -16.20 -32.65 12.66
N ILE A 52 -15.99 -31.90 13.74
CA ILE A 52 -15.40 -30.55 13.66
C ILE A 52 -13.95 -30.63 13.15
N GLN A 53 -13.16 -31.57 13.64
CA GLN A 53 -11.77 -31.77 13.23
C GLN A 53 -11.66 -32.15 11.74
N GLU A 54 -12.58 -32.97 11.25
CA GLU A 54 -12.66 -33.30 9.83
C GLU A 54 -13.05 -32.08 8.99
N LYS A 55 -14.03 -31.27 9.45
CA LYS A 55 -14.42 -30.02 8.79
C LYS A 55 -13.27 -29.01 8.73
N ILE A 56 -12.50 -28.88 9.83
CA ILE A 56 -11.30 -28.02 9.88
C ILE A 56 -10.25 -28.51 8.88
N SER A 57 -9.96 -29.81 8.89
CA SER A 57 -8.97 -30.42 7.98
C SER A 57 -9.37 -30.20 6.52
N LYS A 58 -10.65 -30.41 6.16
CA LYS A 58 -11.18 -30.15 4.82
C LYS A 58 -11.07 -28.67 4.43
N ALA A 59 -11.41 -27.75 5.34
CA ALA A 59 -11.32 -26.31 5.07
C ALA A 59 -9.88 -25.83 4.87
N ILE A 60 -8.92 -26.37 5.62
CA ILE A 60 -7.49 -26.05 5.48
C ILE A 60 -6.96 -26.59 4.15
N SER A 61 -7.25 -27.85 3.81
CA SER A 61 -6.85 -28.45 2.52
C SER A 61 -7.47 -27.71 1.34
N HIS A 62 -8.74 -27.28 1.45
CA HIS A 62 -9.39 -26.50 0.40
C HIS A 62 -8.83 -25.07 0.30
N ARG A 63 -8.30 -24.48 1.37
CA ARG A 63 -7.58 -23.20 1.32
C ARG A 63 -6.17 -23.31 0.74
N GLN A 64 -5.59 -24.49 0.59
CA GLN A 64 -4.33 -24.63 -0.16
C GLN A 64 -4.52 -24.35 -1.66
N SER A 65 -5.76 -24.25 -2.15
CA SER A 65 -6.06 -23.63 -3.45
C SER A 65 -6.06 -22.08 -3.42
N ALA A 66 -5.62 -21.44 -2.32
CA ALA A 66 -5.28 -20.01 -2.22
C ALA A 66 -4.11 -19.58 -3.13
N GLY A 67 -3.68 -20.44 -4.03
CA GLY A 67 -2.87 -20.08 -5.19
C GLY A 67 -3.43 -18.86 -5.95
N SER A 68 -4.74 -18.57 -5.88
CA SER A 68 -5.29 -17.39 -6.59
C SER A 68 -4.79 -16.04 -6.06
N LEU A 69 -4.63 -15.84 -4.74
CA LEU A 69 -4.16 -14.55 -4.21
C LEU A 69 -2.64 -14.41 -4.36
N LEU A 70 -1.88 -15.45 -4.02
CA LEU A 70 -0.43 -15.44 -4.16
C LEU A 70 -0.02 -15.29 -5.64
N SER A 71 -0.68 -16.01 -6.56
CA SER A 71 -0.40 -15.83 -7.99
C SER A 71 -0.75 -14.43 -8.50
N ARG A 72 -1.75 -13.74 -7.93
CA ARG A 72 -2.02 -12.33 -8.27
C ARG A 72 -0.92 -11.39 -7.76
N ILE A 73 -0.35 -11.66 -6.58
CA ILE A 73 0.82 -10.92 -6.07
C ILE A 73 2.02 -11.14 -6.99
N ASP A 74 2.28 -12.39 -7.37
CA ASP A 74 3.37 -12.74 -8.29
C ASP A 74 3.19 -12.09 -9.68
N GLU A 75 1.97 -12.08 -10.19
CA GLU A 75 1.61 -11.41 -11.45
C GLU A 75 1.87 -9.91 -11.38
N TRP A 76 1.39 -9.26 -10.30
CA TRP A 76 1.61 -7.84 -10.07
C TRP A 76 3.10 -7.50 -9.97
N GLN A 77 3.88 -8.32 -9.26
CA GLN A 77 5.32 -8.14 -9.15
C GLN A 77 6.00 -8.20 -10.52
N ARG A 78 5.67 -9.23 -11.32
CA ARG A 78 6.28 -9.44 -12.64
C ARG A 78 5.95 -8.30 -13.59
N THR A 79 4.68 -7.90 -13.68
CA THR A 79 4.23 -6.80 -14.54
C THR A 79 4.81 -5.47 -14.11
N THR A 80 4.96 -5.22 -12.81
CA THR A 80 5.59 -3.98 -12.30
C THR A 80 7.07 -3.90 -12.67
N ILE A 81 7.81 -5.00 -12.52
CA ILE A 81 9.23 -5.08 -12.94
C ILE A 81 9.36 -4.76 -14.44
N GLU A 82 8.47 -5.32 -15.26
CA GLU A 82 8.53 -5.13 -16.71
C GLU A 82 8.28 -3.66 -17.10
N LYS A 83 7.27 -3.02 -16.50
CA LYS A 83 7.00 -1.59 -16.71
C LYS A 83 8.19 -0.70 -16.31
N VAL A 84 8.87 -1.02 -15.21
CA VAL A 84 10.07 -0.28 -14.79
C VAL A 84 11.20 -0.44 -15.80
N LYS A 85 11.41 -1.65 -16.33
CA LYS A 85 12.40 -1.90 -17.39
C LYS A 85 12.08 -1.12 -18.67
N GLU A 86 10.82 -1.13 -19.09
CA GLU A 86 10.37 -0.39 -20.26
C GLU A 86 10.62 1.11 -20.11
N ALA A 87 10.22 1.71 -18.99
CA ALA A 87 10.47 3.12 -18.71
C ALA A 87 11.98 3.45 -18.72
N ALA A 88 12.82 2.58 -18.16
CA ALA A 88 14.27 2.74 -18.21
C ALA A 88 14.83 2.63 -19.64
N ALA A 89 14.28 1.75 -20.48
CA ALA A 89 14.68 1.64 -21.88
C ALA A 89 14.30 2.90 -22.68
N GLN A 90 13.08 3.42 -22.49
CA GLN A 90 12.63 4.67 -23.11
C GLN A 90 13.50 5.86 -22.69
N ALA A 91 13.85 5.96 -21.39
CA ALA A 91 14.73 7.02 -20.91
C ALA A 91 16.14 6.95 -21.52
N ARG A 92 16.69 5.74 -21.71
CA ARG A 92 17.98 5.55 -22.42
C ARG A 92 17.87 5.99 -23.87
N GLU A 93 16.82 5.60 -24.57
CA GLU A 93 16.59 5.99 -25.96
C GLU A 93 16.50 7.50 -26.13
N GLN A 94 15.75 8.19 -25.26
CA GLN A 94 15.69 9.65 -25.26
C GLN A 94 17.07 10.30 -25.04
N ALA A 95 17.87 9.74 -24.12
CA ALA A 95 19.23 10.22 -23.90
C ALA A 95 20.10 10.03 -25.16
N PHE A 96 20.01 8.88 -25.83
CA PHE A 96 20.71 8.63 -27.09
C PHE A 96 20.28 9.61 -28.19
N GLN A 97 18.99 9.91 -28.31
CA GLN A 97 18.49 10.85 -29.30
C GLN A 97 19.03 12.27 -29.07
N ILE A 98 19.05 12.74 -27.82
CA ILE A 98 19.65 14.03 -27.48
C ILE A 98 21.13 14.08 -27.87
N MET A 99 21.88 13.00 -27.59
CA MET A 99 23.29 12.91 -27.97
C MET A 99 23.49 12.90 -29.49
N ASN A 100 22.65 12.18 -30.23
CA ASN A 100 22.73 12.10 -31.68
C ASN A 100 22.38 13.44 -32.35
N LEU A 101 21.35 14.15 -31.87
CA LEU A 101 21.02 15.49 -32.39
C LEU A 101 22.18 16.47 -32.24
N LYS A 102 22.86 16.45 -31.08
CA LYS A 102 24.05 17.31 -30.87
C LYS A 102 25.21 16.91 -31.78
N ARG A 103 25.40 15.61 -32.03
CA ARG A 103 26.41 15.12 -32.98
C ARG A 103 26.10 15.57 -34.42
N GLU A 104 24.85 15.43 -34.86
CA GLU A 104 24.42 15.85 -36.19
C GLU A 104 24.63 17.35 -36.40
N GLU A 105 24.29 18.18 -35.40
CA GLU A 105 24.52 19.62 -35.46
C GLU A 105 26.02 19.96 -35.62
N ILE A 106 26.89 19.30 -34.84
CA ILE A 106 28.35 19.49 -34.95
C ILE A 106 28.87 19.04 -36.31
N THR A 107 28.40 17.90 -36.83
CA THR A 107 28.78 17.42 -38.17
C THR A 107 28.38 18.42 -39.25
N LYS A 108 27.16 18.97 -39.17
CA LYS A 108 26.67 19.96 -40.14
C LYS A 108 27.46 21.27 -40.07
N GLN A 109 27.77 21.77 -38.87
CA GLN A 109 28.61 22.97 -38.72
C GLN A 109 30.01 22.75 -39.31
N PHE A 110 30.60 21.58 -39.06
CA PHE A 110 31.89 21.22 -39.64
C PHE A 110 31.85 21.17 -41.18
N GLU A 111 30.80 20.61 -41.77
CA GLU A 111 30.59 20.60 -43.22
C GLU A 111 30.48 22.01 -43.81
N ILE A 112 29.72 22.90 -43.17
CA ILE A 112 29.57 24.31 -43.58
C ILE A 112 30.93 25.01 -43.57
N ILE A 113 31.66 24.95 -42.46
CA ILE A 113 32.99 25.57 -42.32
C ILE A 113 33.96 25.00 -43.36
N SER A 114 33.93 23.69 -43.60
CA SER A 114 34.79 23.02 -44.58
C SER A 114 34.51 23.49 -46.01
N GLN A 115 33.23 23.66 -46.36
CA GLN A 115 32.81 24.13 -47.67
C GLN A 115 33.20 25.60 -47.87
N GLU A 116 32.97 26.46 -46.87
CA GLU A 116 33.37 27.88 -46.92
C GLU A 116 34.89 28.03 -47.07
N LEU A 117 35.68 27.26 -46.31
CA LEU A 117 37.15 27.25 -46.43
C LEU A 117 37.60 26.87 -47.84
N LYS A 118 36.95 25.88 -48.45
CA LYS A 118 37.24 25.45 -49.81
C LYS A 118 36.93 26.55 -50.83
N GLU A 119 35.76 27.18 -50.72
CA GLU A 119 35.35 28.27 -51.63
C GLU A 119 36.27 29.49 -51.55
N LEU A 120 36.66 29.89 -50.34
CA LEU A 120 37.60 30.99 -50.12
C LEU A 120 39.00 30.65 -50.66
N SER A 121 39.43 29.40 -50.51
CA SER A 121 40.69 28.90 -51.08
C SER A 121 40.65 28.92 -52.63
N ASP A 122 39.57 28.45 -53.22
CA ASP A 122 39.41 28.34 -54.68
C ASP A 122 39.29 29.71 -55.36
N THR A 123 38.56 30.65 -54.73
CA THR A 123 38.34 32.01 -55.24
C THR A 123 39.51 32.96 -54.95
N LYS A 124 40.40 32.60 -54.01
CA LYS A 124 41.50 33.45 -53.50
C LYS A 124 41.05 34.83 -52.99
N CYS A 125 39.76 35.01 -52.73
CA CYS A 125 39.18 36.26 -52.25
C CYS A 125 38.93 36.14 -50.76
N VAL A 126 39.99 36.29 -49.97
CA VAL A 126 39.93 36.20 -48.50
C VAL A 126 40.00 37.60 -47.91
N LEU A 127 38.99 37.99 -47.14
CA LEU A 127 39.02 39.20 -46.32
C LEU A 127 39.40 38.86 -44.89
N GLU A 128 39.95 39.84 -44.17
CA GLU A 128 40.33 39.70 -42.75
C GLU A 128 39.12 39.35 -41.86
N GLN A 129 37.92 39.83 -42.24
CA GLN A 129 36.66 39.51 -41.58
C GLN A 129 36.30 38.03 -41.73
N ASP A 130 36.52 37.44 -42.91
CA ASP A 130 36.25 36.02 -43.17
C ASP A 130 37.15 35.14 -42.29
N LEU A 131 38.44 35.48 -42.19
CA LEU A 131 39.39 34.78 -41.34
C LEU A 131 39.04 34.92 -39.84
N THR A 132 38.54 36.08 -39.42
CA THR A 132 38.15 36.31 -38.02
C THR A 132 36.91 35.50 -37.66
N ARG A 133 35.90 35.50 -38.54
CA ARG A 133 34.68 34.70 -38.37
C ARG A 133 34.98 33.21 -38.33
N LEU A 134 35.72 32.69 -39.32
CA LEU A 134 36.06 31.26 -39.39
C LEU A 134 36.87 30.78 -38.17
N LYS A 135 37.76 31.62 -37.63
CA LYS A 135 38.45 31.30 -36.37
C LYS A 135 37.47 31.17 -35.21
N GLN A 136 36.52 32.09 -35.08
CA GLN A 136 35.49 32.02 -34.05
C GLN A 136 34.61 30.77 -34.21
N ASP A 137 34.22 30.44 -35.44
CA ASP A 137 33.40 29.26 -35.73
C ASP A 137 34.16 27.95 -35.41
N ILE A 138 35.46 27.88 -35.73
CA ILE A 138 36.32 26.75 -35.37
C ILE A 138 36.50 26.64 -33.85
N ASP A 139 36.71 27.76 -33.16
CA ASP A 139 36.83 27.78 -31.70
C ASP A 139 35.53 27.32 -31.02
N GLN A 140 34.37 27.74 -31.54
CA GLN A 140 33.07 27.28 -31.07
C GLN A 140 32.86 25.79 -31.33
N LEU A 141 33.24 25.29 -32.51
CA LEU A 141 33.15 23.87 -32.85
C LEU A 141 34.02 23.00 -31.93
N ASN A 142 35.22 23.48 -31.57
CA ASN A 142 36.10 22.80 -30.62
C ASN A 142 35.45 22.73 -29.22
N GLN A 143 34.85 23.81 -28.74
CA GLN A 143 34.13 23.82 -27.46
C GLN A 143 32.93 22.85 -27.49
N ASP A 144 32.20 22.82 -28.59
CA ASP A 144 31.06 21.92 -28.78
C ASP A 144 31.48 20.44 -28.82
N LEU A 145 32.64 20.12 -29.41
CA LEU A 145 33.26 18.79 -29.39
C LEU A 145 33.72 18.38 -27.98
N GLU A 146 34.30 19.31 -27.21
CA GLU A 146 34.66 19.05 -25.82
C GLU A 146 33.42 18.73 -24.98
N GLN A 147 32.29 19.37 -25.24
CA GLN A 147 31.02 19.08 -24.57
C GLN A 147 30.45 17.69 -24.89
N LEU A 148 30.70 17.14 -26.09
CA LEU A 148 30.31 15.76 -26.41
C LEU A 148 31.08 14.72 -25.58
N SER A 149 32.26 15.08 -25.09
CA SER A 149 33.10 14.23 -24.24
C SER A 149 32.63 14.22 -22.79
N GLN A 150 31.72 15.12 -22.43
CA GLN A 150 31.13 15.24 -21.10
C GLN A 150 29.78 14.50 -21.04
N PRO A 151 29.33 14.06 -19.84
CA PRO A 151 27.98 13.53 -19.68
C PRO A 151 26.95 14.54 -20.18
N PRO A 152 25.92 14.09 -20.92
CA PRO A 152 24.98 15.00 -21.56
C PRO A 152 24.32 15.92 -20.52
N PRO A 153 23.98 17.17 -20.87
CA PRO A 153 23.30 18.13 -19.99
C PRO A 153 21.82 17.77 -19.78
N ALA A 154 21.49 16.47 -19.75
CA ALA A 154 20.18 15.96 -19.44
C ALA A 154 20.10 15.69 -17.94
N LYS A 155 19.20 16.39 -17.25
CA LYS A 155 18.89 16.08 -15.86
C LYS A 155 18.05 14.80 -15.82
N LEU A 156 18.64 13.71 -15.34
CA LEU A 156 17.91 12.49 -15.05
C LEU A 156 17.01 12.72 -13.82
N ASN A 157 15.71 12.82 -14.04
CA ASN A 157 14.73 12.93 -12.95
C ASN A 157 14.23 11.53 -12.57
N VAL A 158 14.94 10.85 -11.66
CA VAL A 158 14.46 9.60 -11.07
C VAL A 158 13.75 9.92 -9.75
N LYS A 159 12.49 9.52 -9.61
CA LYS A 159 11.89 9.37 -8.28
C LYS A 159 12.56 8.15 -7.64
N GLN A 160 13.43 8.38 -6.65
CA GLN A 160 14.15 7.30 -5.99
C GLN A 160 13.17 6.31 -5.36
N SER A 161 13.54 5.03 -5.30
CA SER A 161 12.70 3.95 -4.74
C SER A 161 12.17 4.27 -3.34
N GLU A 162 12.94 5.03 -2.54
CA GLU A 162 12.58 5.48 -1.18
C GLU A 162 11.43 6.50 -1.12
N GLN A 163 11.10 7.13 -2.26
CA GLN A 163 9.95 8.01 -2.40
C GLN A 163 8.69 7.27 -2.84
N ILE A 164 8.84 6.02 -3.30
CA ILE A 164 7.72 5.17 -3.70
C ILE A 164 7.26 4.41 -2.46
N VAL A 165 6.03 4.66 -2.02
CA VAL A 165 5.44 3.97 -0.86
C VAL A 165 4.91 2.61 -1.31
N TRP A 166 5.81 1.63 -1.43
CA TRP A 166 5.50 0.30 -1.99
C TRP A 166 4.37 -0.44 -1.26
N HIS A 167 4.27 -0.28 0.06
CA HIS A 167 3.21 -0.91 0.86
C HIS A 167 1.81 -0.32 0.62
N GLN A 168 1.69 0.81 -0.08
CA GLN A 168 0.42 1.37 -0.52
C GLN A 168 0.07 0.95 -1.96
N MET A 169 1.06 0.44 -2.71
CA MET A 169 0.85 -0.03 -4.09
C MET A 169 0.30 -1.46 -4.15
N ILE A 170 0.62 -2.27 -3.13
CA ILE A 170 0.04 -3.60 -2.94
C ILE A 170 -0.13 -3.88 -1.44
N TYR A 171 -1.33 -4.28 -1.06
CA TYR A 171 -1.66 -4.67 0.30
C TYR A 171 -2.73 -5.76 0.26
N VAL A 172 -2.83 -6.52 1.35
CA VAL A 172 -3.85 -7.57 1.51
C VAL A 172 -4.80 -7.11 2.59
N GLU A 173 -6.04 -6.81 2.22
CA GLU A 173 -7.12 -6.55 3.16
C GLU A 173 -7.82 -7.87 3.52
N GLN A 174 -7.99 -8.12 4.81
CA GLN A 174 -8.79 -9.24 5.29
C GLN A 174 -10.27 -8.83 5.19
N GLN A 175 -11.00 -9.42 4.26
CA GLN A 175 -12.45 -9.31 4.24
C GLN A 175 -12.99 -10.02 5.49
N SER A 176 -13.48 -9.24 6.45
CA SER A 176 -14.22 -9.77 7.60
C SER A 176 -15.54 -10.34 7.05
N THR A 177 -15.83 -11.60 7.38
CA THR A 177 -17.12 -12.20 7.04
C THR A 177 -18.16 -11.78 8.08
N ASP A 178 -19.44 -11.75 7.68
CA ASP A 178 -20.57 -11.29 8.52
C ASP A 178 -20.66 -12.00 9.89
N ALA A 179 -20.05 -13.18 10.03
CA ALA A 179 -19.93 -13.91 11.30
C ALA A 179 -19.00 -13.24 12.32
N ASP A 180 -17.94 -12.55 11.88
CA ASP A 180 -17.01 -11.80 12.74
C ASP A 180 -17.64 -10.48 13.22
N GLN A 181 -18.60 -9.92 12.46
CA GLN A 181 -19.36 -8.74 12.87
C GLN A 181 -20.38 -9.06 13.97
N GLN A 182 -21.03 -10.22 13.97
CA GLN A 182 -22.00 -10.58 15.02
C GLN A 182 -21.37 -10.86 16.39
N ARG A 183 -20.14 -11.40 16.44
CA ARG A 183 -19.41 -11.58 17.71
C ARG A 183 -18.89 -10.27 18.31
N SER A 184 -18.68 -9.25 17.48
CA SER A 184 -18.10 -7.97 17.89
C SER A 184 -19.16 -6.91 18.27
N GLN A 185 -20.44 -7.18 18.00
CA GLN A 185 -21.55 -6.22 18.19
C GLN A 185 -22.06 -6.06 19.64
N SER A 186 -21.61 -6.86 20.60
CA SER A 186 -21.93 -6.64 22.02
C SER A 186 -20.96 -5.67 22.72
N GLY A 187 -19.91 -5.20 22.04
CA GLY A 187 -18.83 -4.41 22.66
C GLY A 187 -18.69 -2.96 22.20
N GLN A 188 -18.79 -2.64 20.91
CA GLN A 188 -18.29 -1.33 20.43
C GLN A 188 -19.05 -0.81 19.21
N GLN A 189 -20.19 -0.16 19.46
CA GLN A 189 -20.92 0.60 18.45
C GLN A 189 -20.51 2.08 18.52
N MET A 190 -19.24 2.39 18.24
CA MET A 190 -18.80 3.79 18.02
C MET A 190 -17.43 3.99 17.32
N GLN A 191 -16.91 3.05 16.52
CA GLN A 191 -15.53 3.18 15.96
C GLN A 191 -15.32 2.90 14.47
N HIS A 192 -16.36 2.56 13.71
CA HIS A 192 -16.15 2.08 12.33
C HIS A 192 -16.16 3.17 11.23
N LEU A 193 -16.21 4.46 11.58
CA LEU A 193 -15.93 5.56 10.63
C LEU A 193 -14.52 6.19 10.80
N GLU A 194 -13.74 5.75 11.78
CA GLU A 194 -12.43 6.33 12.13
C GLU A 194 -11.24 5.68 11.41
N LEU A 195 -11.33 4.41 11.02
CA LEU A 195 -10.16 3.61 10.60
C LEU A 195 -9.56 3.99 9.23
N ALA A 196 -10.35 4.43 8.26
CA ALA A 196 -9.83 4.93 6.98
C ALA A 196 -9.27 6.37 7.08
N GLY A 197 -9.74 7.16 8.06
CA GLY A 197 -9.16 8.46 8.40
C GLY A 197 -7.82 8.32 9.13
N MET A 198 -7.69 7.31 10.00
CA MET A 198 -6.49 7.06 10.80
C MET A 198 -5.25 6.75 9.95
N ASP A 199 -5.37 6.01 8.85
CA ASP A 199 -4.20 5.68 8.02
C ASP A 199 -3.70 6.91 7.22
N ALA A 200 -4.61 7.77 6.78
CA ALA A 200 -4.23 9.01 6.09
C ALA A 200 -3.61 10.05 7.04
N ASP A 201 -4.11 10.16 8.27
CA ASP A 201 -3.54 11.01 9.30
C ASP A 201 -2.17 10.48 9.78
N LEU A 202 -2.00 9.15 9.81
CA LEU A 202 -0.70 8.53 10.09
C LEU A 202 0.32 8.90 9.02
N ASN A 203 -0.04 8.80 7.74
CA ASN A 203 0.85 9.18 6.64
C ASN A 203 1.22 10.67 6.69
N PHE A 204 0.29 11.55 7.07
CA PHE A 204 0.57 12.98 7.23
C PHE A 204 1.55 13.20 8.39
N ARG A 205 1.35 12.54 9.53
CA ARG A 205 2.28 12.58 10.68
C ARG A 205 3.68 12.08 10.30
N ILE A 206 3.79 11.02 9.51
CA ILE A 206 5.09 10.54 8.99
C ILE A 206 5.76 11.61 8.13
N ALA A 207 5.01 12.29 7.25
CA ALA A 207 5.55 13.38 6.43
C ALA A 207 6.06 14.54 7.30
N LEU A 208 5.32 14.91 8.35
CA LEU A 208 5.74 15.93 9.31
C LEU A 208 7.03 15.56 10.04
N ILE A 209 7.17 14.31 10.48
CA ILE A 209 8.41 13.82 11.12
C ILE A 209 9.59 13.94 10.16
N LYS A 210 9.43 13.55 8.89
CA LYS A 210 10.49 13.68 7.87
C LYS A 210 10.89 15.14 7.63
N ILE A 211 9.93 16.07 7.65
CA ILE A 211 10.20 17.51 7.59
C ILE A 211 11.02 17.93 8.82
N GLN A 212 10.62 17.54 10.02
CA GLN A 212 11.34 17.87 11.26
C GLN A 212 12.79 17.36 11.26
N HIS A 213 13.05 16.18 10.73
CA HIS A 213 14.41 15.67 10.56
C HIS A 213 15.28 16.50 9.60
N SER A 214 14.67 17.23 8.67
CA SER A 214 15.37 18.08 7.69
C SER A 214 15.65 19.50 8.21
N LEU A 215 15.08 19.87 9.36
CA LEU A 215 15.27 21.16 10.04
C LEU A 215 16.45 21.10 11.01
N THR A 216 17.20 22.20 11.11
CA THR A 216 18.21 22.37 12.16
C THR A 216 17.55 22.61 13.53
N ASN A 217 18.30 22.53 14.62
CA ASN A 217 17.76 22.88 15.94
C ASN A 217 17.32 24.35 16.02
N GLU A 218 18.02 25.23 15.32
CA GLU A 218 17.66 26.66 15.23
C GLU A 218 16.36 26.84 14.46
N ASP A 219 16.21 26.19 13.30
CA ASP A 219 14.96 26.20 12.52
C ASP A 219 13.77 25.68 13.35
N ARG A 220 13.96 24.59 14.10
CA ARG A 220 12.93 24.03 14.99
C ARG A 220 12.56 24.99 16.11
N GLN A 221 13.54 25.68 16.69
CA GLN A 221 13.29 26.68 17.74
C GLN A 221 12.52 27.88 17.19
N GLN A 222 12.90 28.38 16.01
CA GLN A 222 12.17 29.46 15.32
C GLN A 222 10.74 29.02 14.97
N LEU A 223 10.56 27.78 14.50
CA LEU A 223 9.24 27.22 14.22
C LEU A 223 8.37 27.13 15.49
N ASN A 224 8.94 26.64 16.60
CA ASN A 224 8.25 26.60 17.90
C ASN A 224 7.89 28.02 18.40
N PHE A 225 8.72 29.02 18.10
CA PHE A 225 8.41 30.42 18.42
C PHE A 225 7.21 30.93 17.59
N ILE A 226 7.14 30.62 16.30
CA ILE A 226 6.00 30.96 15.42
C ILE A 226 4.71 30.29 15.88
N PHE A 227 4.79 29.03 16.34
CA PHE A 227 3.65 28.37 16.94
C PHE A 227 3.12 29.09 18.18
N GLY A 228 4.00 29.79 18.90
CA GLY A 228 3.61 30.71 19.96
C GLY A 228 2.61 30.06 20.92
N ASP A 229 1.47 30.72 21.12
CA ASP A 229 0.42 30.29 22.05
C ASP A 229 -0.30 29.00 21.66
N ASP A 230 -0.07 28.48 20.46
CA ASP A 230 -0.59 27.19 20.01
C ASP A 230 0.15 26.00 20.63
N ILE A 231 1.32 26.20 21.27
CA ILE A 231 2.05 25.15 21.98
C ILE A 231 2.39 25.52 23.45
N PRO A 232 2.49 24.53 24.36
CA PRO A 232 2.95 24.74 25.72
C PRO A 232 4.30 25.47 25.80
N ARG A 233 4.46 26.39 26.75
CA ARG A 233 5.70 27.17 26.92
C ARG A 233 6.95 26.29 27.06
N VAL A 234 6.82 25.15 27.74
CA VAL A 234 7.92 24.18 27.94
C VAL A 234 8.50 23.68 26.61
N LEU A 235 7.70 23.63 25.53
CA LEU A 235 8.16 23.18 24.22
C LEU A 235 8.81 24.29 23.39
N ARG A 236 8.71 25.57 23.81
CA ARG A 236 9.28 26.72 23.08
C ARG A 236 10.78 26.91 23.33
N GLU A 237 11.26 26.45 24.47
CA GLU A 237 12.59 26.82 24.98
C GLU A 237 13.74 25.98 24.40
N ASN A 238 13.44 24.84 23.80
CA ASN A 238 14.46 23.94 23.25
C ASN A 238 14.02 23.39 21.89
N GLY A 239 14.83 23.64 20.85
CA GLY A 239 14.65 23.17 19.47
C GLY A 239 15.07 21.71 19.24
N SER A 240 15.03 20.86 20.27
CA SER A 240 15.26 19.42 20.11
C SER A 240 14.20 18.81 19.20
N LEU A 241 14.56 17.74 18.50
CA LEU A 241 13.64 17.02 17.63
C LEU A 241 12.40 16.51 18.40
N GLU A 242 12.61 16.00 19.60
CA GLU A 242 11.52 15.51 20.45
C GLU A 242 10.54 16.63 20.82
N ASN A 243 11.05 17.80 21.19
CA ASN A 243 10.22 18.95 21.51
C ASN A 243 9.48 19.50 20.29
N SER A 244 10.12 19.51 19.11
CA SER A 244 9.47 19.98 17.88
C SER A 244 8.39 19.01 17.39
N ILE A 245 8.58 17.70 17.58
CA ILE A 245 7.53 16.69 17.33
C ILE A 245 6.36 16.89 18.30
N ASN A 246 6.64 17.07 19.59
CA ASN A 246 5.59 17.33 20.60
C ASN A 246 4.86 18.66 20.35
N ALA A 247 5.56 19.69 19.84
CA ALA A 247 4.98 20.97 19.46
C ALA A 247 4.03 20.79 18.27
N LEU A 248 4.42 20.04 17.24
CA LEU A 248 3.55 19.69 16.12
C LEU A 248 2.33 18.89 16.59
N GLN A 249 2.50 17.93 17.50
CA GLN A 249 1.39 17.17 18.06
C GLN A 249 0.39 18.10 18.77
N ALA A 250 0.87 19.05 19.57
CA ALA A 250 0.01 20.03 20.23
C ALA A 250 -0.74 20.93 19.24
N THR A 251 -0.11 21.33 18.13
CA THR A 251 -0.80 22.07 17.05
C THR A 251 -1.85 21.22 16.33
N PHE A 252 -1.61 19.91 16.22
CA PHE A 252 -2.56 18.95 15.63
C PHE A 252 -3.78 18.76 16.54
N ASP A 253 -3.56 18.57 17.85
CA ASP A 253 -4.61 18.37 18.84
C ASP A 253 -5.54 19.61 18.96
N ARG A 254 -5.01 20.79 18.64
CA ARG A 254 -5.76 22.05 18.57
C ARG A 254 -6.39 22.34 17.21
N LEU A 255 -6.30 21.40 16.26
CA LEU A 255 -6.81 21.51 14.89
C LEU A 255 -6.24 22.71 14.11
N LYS A 256 -5.06 23.20 14.51
CA LYS A 256 -4.36 24.28 13.80
C LYS A 256 -3.69 23.77 12.54
N ILE A 257 -3.24 22.52 12.59
CA ILE A 257 -2.75 21.79 11.43
C ILE A 257 -3.51 20.47 11.30
N SER A 258 -3.86 20.11 10.07
CA SER A 258 -4.44 18.81 9.73
C SER A 258 -4.04 18.44 8.30
N ARG A 259 -4.37 17.21 7.88
CA ARG A 259 -4.19 16.77 6.50
C ARG A 259 -4.85 17.70 5.48
N THR A 260 -6.01 18.27 5.82
CA THR A 260 -6.79 19.16 4.95
C THR A 260 -6.48 20.63 5.20
N ASN A 261 -5.82 20.97 6.30
CA ASN A 261 -5.49 22.34 6.69
C ASN A 261 -4.02 22.42 7.14
N TYR A 262 -3.11 22.49 6.17
CA TYR A 262 -1.66 22.56 6.41
C TYR A 262 -1.05 23.92 6.02
N GLU A 263 -1.87 24.87 5.58
CA GLU A 263 -1.43 26.21 5.13
C GLU A 263 -0.70 26.97 6.22
N TYR A 264 -1.18 26.87 7.46
CA TYR A 264 -0.53 27.47 8.63
C TYR A 264 0.93 26.99 8.77
N LEU A 265 1.17 25.69 8.60
CA LEU A 265 2.51 25.12 8.67
C LEU A 265 3.38 25.51 7.47
N VAL A 266 2.79 25.62 6.26
CA VAL A 266 3.50 26.11 5.07
C VAL A 266 3.96 27.55 5.28
N GLN A 267 3.10 28.42 5.78
CA GLN A 267 3.43 29.82 6.09
C GLN A 267 4.52 29.90 7.16
N ALA A 268 4.44 29.08 8.21
CA ALA A 268 5.46 29.02 9.25
C ALA A 268 6.82 28.56 8.71
N LEU A 269 6.86 27.54 7.85
CA LEU A 269 8.09 27.06 7.19
C LEU A 269 8.68 28.12 6.24
N GLN A 270 7.84 28.87 5.53
CA GLN A 270 8.27 29.98 4.68
C GLN A 270 8.84 31.15 5.50
N ALA A 271 8.24 31.46 6.64
CA ALA A 271 8.69 32.52 7.54
C ALA A 271 10.10 32.27 8.11
N ILE A 272 10.48 31.00 8.31
CA ILE A 272 11.84 30.59 8.68
C ILE A 272 12.75 30.31 7.47
N GLN A 273 12.36 30.76 6.27
CA GLN A 273 13.11 30.61 5.01
C GLN A 273 13.38 29.15 4.58
N ARG A 274 12.60 28.18 5.06
CA ARG A 274 12.69 26.76 4.68
C ARG A 274 11.71 26.42 3.55
N HIS A 275 11.92 27.06 2.40
CA HIS A 275 11.10 26.86 1.19
C HIS A 275 11.11 25.42 0.69
N ASP A 276 12.22 24.70 0.86
CA ASP A 276 12.36 23.28 0.53
C ASP A 276 11.38 22.40 1.33
N CYS A 277 11.25 22.66 2.63
CA CYS A 277 10.35 21.93 3.52
C CYS A 277 8.89 22.29 3.26
N ALA A 278 8.61 23.57 2.99
CA ALA A 278 7.27 24.02 2.61
C ALA A 278 6.81 23.35 1.30
N GLN A 279 7.68 23.28 0.29
CA GLN A 279 7.37 22.64 -0.98
C GLN A 279 7.12 21.14 -0.82
N ARG A 280 7.92 20.43 0.01
CA ARG A 280 7.68 19.00 0.31
C ARG A 280 6.32 18.75 0.96
N LEU A 281 5.87 19.64 1.83
CA LEU A 281 4.55 19.54 2.47
C LEU A 281 3.42 19.77 1.44
N ILE A 282 3.59 20.74 0.53
CA ILE A 282 2.65 21.00 -0.57
C ILE A 282 2.57 19.80 -1.52
N ASP A 283 3.72 19.24 -1.91
CA ASP A 283 3.78 18.09 -2.82
C ASP A 283 3.13 16.86 -2.19
N TYR A 284 3.34 16.64 -0.88
CA TYR A 284 2.69 15.57 -0.13
C TYR A 284 1.16 15.74 -0.12
N ALA A 285 0.68 16.96 0.15
CA ALA A 285 -0.76 17.23 0.17
C ALA A 285 -1.39 17.08 -1.22
N ARG A 286 -0.72 17.58 -2.27
CA ARG A 286 -1.15 17.42 -3.67
C ARG A 286 -1.24 15.94 -4.05
N PHE A 287 -0.22 15.15 -3.73
CA PHE A 287 -0.23 13.71 -3.97
C PHE A 287 -1.43 13.02 -3.30
N ASN A 288 -1.74 13.41 -2.06
CA ASN A 288 -2.85 12.84 -1.31
C ASN A 288 -4.25 13.28 -1.79
N GLN A 289 -4.37 14.49 -2.32
CA GLN A 289 -5.66 15.06 -2.76
C GLN A 289 -5.95 14.78 -4.24
N GLU A 290 -4.95 14.83 -5.11
CA GLU A 290 -5.15 14.75 -6.56
C GLU A 290 -4.85 13.36 -7.14
N ILE A 291 -3.95 12.59 -6.53
CA ILE A 291 -3.44 11.34 -7.14
C ILE A 291 -4.10 10.11 -6.52
N ILE A 292 -4.23 10.07 -5.19
CA ILE A 292 -4.82 8.92 -4.49
C ILE A 292 -6.31 8.70 -4.81
N PRO A 293 -7.18 9.73 -4.82
CA PRO A 293 -8.61 9.50 -5.08
C PRO A 293 -8.93 8.98 -6.50
N PRO A 294 -8.32 9.47 -7.59
CA PRO A 294 -8.49 8.89 -8.92
C PRO A 294 -7.93 7.47 -9.04
N LEU A 295 -6.81 7.16 -8.39
CA LEU A 295 -6.23 5.81 -8.38
C LEU A 295 -7.12 4.80 -7.67
N LEU A 296 -7.66 5.16 -6.50
CA LEU A 296 -8.63 4.34 -5.77
C LEU A 296 -9.92 4.12 -6.60
N ASN A 297 -10.41 5.17 -7.28
CA ASN A 297 -11.59 5.07 -8.12
C ASN A 297 -11.34 4.19 -9.37
N TRP A 298 -10.17 4.33 -10.00
CA TRP A 298 -9.75 3.50 -11.13
C TRP A 298 -9.62 2.03 -10.73
N GLN A 299 -9.02 1.75 -9.57
CA GLN A 299 -8.88 0.38 -9.05
C GLN A 299 -10.23 -0.23 -8.66
N HIS A 300 -11.16 0.58 -8.14
CA HIS A 300 -12.54 0.16 -7.89
C HIS A 300 -13.28 -0.20 -9.20
N GLN A 301 -13.12 0.60 -10.26
CA GLN A 301 -13.68 0.30 -11.58
C GLN A 301 -13.08 -0.97 -12.20
N GLN A 302 -11.79 -1.22 -12.03
CA GLN A 302 -11.16 -2.44 -12.53
C GLN A 302 -11.69 -3.69 -11.81
N ASN A 303 -11.84 -3.62 -10.49
CA ASN A 303 -12.40 -4.72 -9.70
C ASN A 303 -13.88 -5.02 -10.05
N GLN A 304 -14.66 -4.00 -10.41
CA GLN A 304 -16.04 -4.16 -10.92
C GLN A 304 -16.08 -4.78 -12.33
N ALA A 305 -15.13 -4.43 -13.20
CA ALA A 305 -15.03 -5.03 -14.53
C ALA A 305 -14.65 -6.52 -14.46
N GLU A 306 -13.71 -6.88 -13.59
CA GLU A 306 -13.27 -8.27 -13.39
C GLU A 306 -14.37 -9.17 -12.80
N THR A 307 -15.18 -8.66 -11.87
CA THR A 307 -16.36 -9.38 -11.34
C THR A 307 -17.44 -9.57 -12.41
N THR A 308 -17.62 -8.57 -13.29
CA THR A 308 -18.59 -8.68 -14.40
C THR A 308 -18.15 -9.73 -15.42
N ILE A 309 -16.86 -9.81 -15.74
CA ILE A 309 -16.29 -10.80 -16.66
C ILE A 309 -16.34 -12.20 -16.05
N GLY A 310 -15.99 -12.35 -14.76
CA GLY A 310 -16.10 -13.62 -14.04
C GLY A 310 -17.53 -14.19 -14.03
N SER A 311 -18.54 -13.34 -13.82
CA SER A 311 -19.94 -13.76 -13.83
C SER A 311 -20.44 -14.22 -15.22
N ARG A 312 -19.85 -13.69 -16.30
CA ARG A 312 -20.18 -14.10 -17.68
C ARG A 312 -19.56 -15.45 -18.02
N ILE A 313 -18.34 -15.72 -17.56
CA ILE A 313 -17.65 -17.00 -17.79
C ILE A 313 -18.35 -18.15 -17.05
N SER A 314 -18.79 -17.93 -15.80
CA SER A 314 -19.56 -18.94 -15.07
C SER A 314 -20.92 -19.25 -15.72
N LYS A 315 -21.59 -18.25 -16.31
CA LYS A 315 -22.84 -18.49 -17.06
C LYS A 315 -22.60 -19.30 -18.33
N SER A 316 -21.52 -19.04 -19.07
CA SER A 316 -21.18 -19.84 -20.25
C SER A 316 -20.77 -21.28 -19.93
N GLN A 317 -20.15 -21.53 -18.76
CA GLN A 317 -19.84 -22.89 -18.31
C GLN A 317 -21.07 -23.70 -17.92
N VAL A 318 -22.07 -23.08 -17.27
CA VAL A 318 -23.33 -23.75 -16.91
C VAL A 318 -24.11 -24.16 -18.16
N VAL A 319 -24.18 -23.29 -19.18
CA VAL A 319 -24.83 -23.61 -20.46
C VAL A 319 -24.11 -24.74 -21.21
N ALA A 320 -22.78 -24.80 -21.13
CA ALA A 320 -22.02 -25.87 -21.78
C ALA A 320 -22.21 -27.24 -21.11
N SER A 321 -22.42 -27.27 -19.79
CA SER A 321 -22.71 -28.49 -19.03
C SER A 321 -24.15 -28.99 -19.20
N GLU A 322 -25.12 -28.11 -19.46
CA GLU A 322 -26.52 -28.50 -19.78
C GLU A 322 -26.60 -29.19 -21.16
N ILE A 323 -25.86 -28.67 -22.15
CA ILE A 323 -25.84 -29.24 -23.52
C ILE A 323 -25.17 -30.63 -23.57
N LEU A 324 -24.24 -30.92 -22.66
CA LEU A 324 -23.57 -32.22 -22.58
C LEU A 324 -24.42 -33.29 -21.87
N ALA A 325 -25.37 -32.90 -21.01
CA ALA A 325 -26.24 -33.85 -20.32
C ALA A 325 -27.37 -34.39 -21.22
N ASP A 326 -27.77 -33.63 -22.25
CA ASP A 326 -28.82 -34.03 -23.19
C ASP A 326 -28.34 -35.00 -24.29
N LEU A 327 -27.04 -35.33 -24.33
CA LEU A 327 -26.43 -36.20 -25.36
C LEU A 327 -26.13 -37.63 -24.89
N ASP A 328 -26.37 -37.96 -23.61
CA ASP A 328 -26.03 -39.28 -23.03
C ASP A 328 -27.26 -40.22 -22.89
N ASP A 329 -28.46 -39.83 -23.34
CA ASP A 329 -29.72 -40.58 -23.13
C ASP A 329 -30.25 -41.37 -24.37
N GLU A 330 -29.49 -41.51 -25.47
CA GLU A 330 -30.00 -42.15 -26.71
C GLU A 330 -29.42 -43.53 -27.11
N ASP A 331 -28.54 -44.17 -26.33
CA ASP A 331 -27.95 -45.47 -26.70
C ASP A 331 -28.17 -46.55 -25.62
N ASP A 332 -29.37 -47.09 -25.51
CA ASP A 332 -29.63 -48.38 -24.84
C ASP A 332 -30.96 -48.99 -25.36
N ASP A 333 -30.94 -49.53 -26.58
CA ASP A 333 -31.94 -50.49 -27.07
C ASP A 333 -31.31 -51.34 -28.21
N GLU A 334 -30.66 -52.46 -27.85
CA GLU A 334 -30.49 -53.64 -28.74
C GLU A 334 -30.38 -54.97 -27.98
#